data_AF-A0A9X0XCU6-F1
#
_entry.id   AF-A0A9X0XCU6-F1
#
_cell.length_a   1.000
_cell.length_b   1.000
_cell.length_c   1.000
_cell.angle_alpha   90.00
_cell.angle_beta   90.00
_cell.angle_gamma   90.00
#
_symmetry.space_group_name_H-M   'P 1'
#
loop_
_entity.id
_entity.type
_entity.pdbx_description
1 polymer ?
#
loop_
_entity_poly.entity_id
_entity_poly.type
_entity_poly.pdbx_seq_one_letter_code
_entity_poly.pdbx_strand_id
1 'polypeptide(L)'
;MLATRPRARSAHFVLHHQAPAPVVSSTDLSTAPGAQRPRAVDDTHRIGLILPKKQARRAVTRNLIRRQAKVCFAAATAQLPPGDWVLRLRTGYERTSFPSAASQALRDVVRAEIQALFGDAAAGRKR
;
A
#
# COMPACT_ATOMS: atom_id res chain seq x y z
N MET A 1 -1.11 18.21 -8.34
CA MET A 1 -1.86 17.16 -9.05
C MET A 1 -0.97 15.92 -9.16
N LEU A 2 -1.11 14.92 -8.27
CA LEU A 2 -0.35 13.67 -8.39
C LEU A 2 -0.95 12.86 -9.57
N ALA A 3 -0.32 12.97 -10.74
CA ALA A 3 -0.75 12.39 -12.01
C ALA A 3 -0.50 10.86 -12.11
N THR A 4 -0.61 10.14 -10.99
CA THR A 4 -0.37 8.70 -10.94
C THR A 4 -1.69 7.96 -11.16
N ARG A 5 -1.85 7.32 -12.32
CA ARG A 5 -3.06 6.54 -12.67
C ARG A 5 -3.34 5.50 -11.57
N PRO A 6 -4.56 5.44 -11.01
CA PRO A 6 -4.92 4.42 -10.04
C PRO A 6 -4.82 3.03 -10.69
N ARG A 7 -4.12 2.11 -10.02
CA ARG A 7 -3.88 0.75 -10.53
C ARG A 7 -5.00 -0.21 -10.14
N ALA A 8 -5.59 -0.04 -8.95
CA ALA A 8 -6.77 -0.77 -8.51
C ALA A 8 -7.63 0.09 -7.57
N ARG A 9 -8.93 -0.20 -7.49
CA ARG A 9 -9.89 0.51 -6.64
C ARG A 9 -10.86 -0.47 -6.01
N SER A 10 -11.23 -0.24 -4.76
CA SER A 10 -12.31 -0.93 -4.06
C SER A 10 -13.34 0.08 -3.54
N ALA A 11 -14.34 -0.40 -2.80
CA ALA A 11 -15.36 0.44 -2.18
C ALA A 11 -14.74 1.45 -1.19
N HIS A 12 -13.75 1.01 -0.41
CA HIS A 12 -13.12 1.84 0.63
C HIS A 12 -11.74 2.36 0.26
N PHE A 13 -11.01 1.68 -0.62
CA PHE A 13 -9.60 1.96 -0.90
C PHE A 13 -9.31 2.26 -2.37
N VAL A 14 -8.24 3.00 -2.61
CA VAL A 14 -7.63 3.15 -3.93
C VAL A 14 -6.14 2.89 -3.79
N LEU A 15 -5.63 2.10 -4.73
CA LEU A 15 -4.22 1.75 -4.83
C LEU A 15 -3.63 2.43 -6.06
N HIS A 16 -2.60 3.22 -5.82
CA HIS A 16 -1.76 3.78 -6.86
C HIS A 16 -0.45 3.01 -6.92
N HIS A 17 0.10 2.92 -8.12
CA HIS A 17 1.40 2.32 -8.36
C HIS A 17 2.19 3.23 -9.28
N GLN A 18 3.43 3.45 -8.92
CA GLN A 18 4.43 4.10 -9.75
C GLN A 18 5.59 3.14 -9.90
N ALA A 19 5.94 2.82 -11.15
CA ALA A 19 7.13 2.03 -11.42
C ALA A 19 8.35 2.76 -10.85
N PRO A 20 9.36 2.04 -10.35
CA PRO A 20 10.55 2.66 -9.81
C PRO A 20 11.17 3.49 -10.93
N ALA A 21 11.57 4.72 -10.62
CA ALA A 21 12.31 5.51 -11.59
C ALA A 21 13.56 4.71 -11.99
N PRO A 22 13.89 4.64 -13.29
CA PRO A 22 15.13 4.02 -13.71
C PRO A 22 16.25 4.76 -12.99
N VAL A 23 16.99 4.05 -12.15
CA VAL A 23 18.26 4.53 -11.62
C VAL A 23 19.18 4.63 -12.81
N VAL A 24 19.21 5.80 -13.44
CA VAL A 24 20.32 6.18 -14.29
C VAL A 24 21.52 6.23 -13.36
N SER A 25 22.29 5.15 -13.34
CA SER A 25 23.64 5.18 -12.81
C SER A 25 24.38 6.19 -13.67
N SER A 26 24.46 7.44 -13.21
CA SER A 26 25.47 8.37 -13.72
C SER A 26 26.81 7.76 -13.32
N THR A 27 27.38 6.99 -14.24
CA THR A 27 28.72 6.46 -14.18
C THR A 27 29.67 7.65 -14.31
N ASP A 28 29.84 8.41 -13.24
CA ASP A 28 30.99 9.29 -13.11
C ASP A 28 31.83 8.77 -11.94
N LEU A 29 32.95 8.16 -12.31
CA LEU A 29 33.88 7.51 -11.41
C LEU A 29 34.50 8.56 -10.49
N SER A 30 34.26 8.46 -9.19
CA SER A 30 35.20 8.98 -8.21
C SER A 30 35.30 8.06 -7.00
N THR A 31 36.54 7.75 -6.66
CA THR A 31 37.05 6.66 -5.84
C THR A 31 36.60 6.69 -4.38
N ALA A 32 35.86 5.67 -3.95
CA ALA A 32 35.96 5.02 -2.64
C ALA A 32 35.24 3.68 -2.71
N PRO A 33 35.70 2.59 -2.05
CA PRO A 33 34.91 1.38 -1.90
C PRO A 33 33.81 1.65 -0.86
N GLY A 34 32.85 2.49 -1.23
CA GLY A 34 31.65 2.75 -0.45
C GLY A 34 30.82 1.48 -0.50
N ALA A 35 30.88 0.72 0.59
CA ALA A 35 30.14 -0.51 0.84
C ALA A 35 28.78 -0.48 0.14
N GLN A 36 28.73 -1.13 -1.03
CA GLN A 36 27.51 -1.32 -1.79
C GLN A 36 26.70 -2.31 -0.98
N ARG A 37 25.91 -1.79 -0.02
CA ARG A 37 24.94 -2.61 0.70
C ARG A 37 24.09 -3.27 -0.38
N PRO A 38 24.01 -4.61 -0.42
CA PRO A 38 23.10 -5.28 -1.34
C PRO A 38 21.73 -4.69 -1.06
N ARG A 39 21.21 -3.94 -2.04
CA ARG A 39 19.92 -3.27 -1.97
C ARG A 39 18.92 -4.40 -1.74
N ALA A 40 18.47 -4.55 -0.50
CA ALA A 40 17.57 -5.63 -0.12
C ALA A 40 16.38 -5.58 -1.09
N VAL A 41 15.80 -6.71 -1.44
CA VAL A 41 14.62 -6.77 -2.31
C VAL A 41 13.46 -5.89 -1.74
N ASP A 42 13.53 -5.57 -0.44
CA ASP A 42 12.67 -4.58 0.23
C ASP A 42 12.82 -3.12 -0.27
N ASP A 43 13.98 -2.74 -0.81
CA ASP A 43 14.23 -1.39 -1.33
C ASP A 43 13.63 -1.15 -2.71
N THR A 44 13.11 -2.19 -3.37
CA THR A 44 12.38 -2.08 -4.64
C THR A 44 10.88 -1.95 -4.46
N HIS A 45 10.31 -2.29 -3.29
CA HIS A 45 8.86 -2.27 -3.05
C HIS A 45 8.52 -1.42 -1.84
N ARG A 46 8.03 -0.20 -2.09
CA ARG A 46 7.70 0.78 -1.04
C ARG A 46 6.21 0.97 -0.96
N ILE A 47 5.66 1.11 0.25
CA ILE A 47 4.24 1.41 0.45
C ILE A 47 4.00 2.66 1.31
N GLY A 48 3.29 3.63 0.73
CA GLY A 48 2.70 4.78 1.42
C GLY A 48 1.24 4.52 1.80
N LEU A 49 0.85 4.92 3.01
CA LEU A 49 -0.52 4.74 3.51
C LEU A 49 -1.17 6.10 3.80
N ILE A 50 -2.24 6.43 3.08
CA ILE A 50 -3.01 7.67 3.25
C ILE A 50 -4.35 7.33 3.91
N LEU A 51 -4.42 7.52 5.23
CA LEU A 51 -5.61 7.27 6.05
C LEU A 51 -6.11 8.60 6.64
N PRO A 52 -7.04 9.31 5.99
CA PRO A 52 -7.46 10.63 6.46
C PRO A 52 -8.34 10.52 7.71
N LYS A 53 -8.21 11.50 8.59
CA LYS A 53 -8.89 11.52 9.91
C LYS A 53 -10.42 11.53 9.78
N LYS A 54 -10.97 12.10 8.71
CA LYS A 54 -12.43 12.17 8.47
C LYS A 54 -13.03 10.77 8.24
N GLN A 55 -12.37 9.93 7.46
CA GLN A 55 -12.82 8.57 7.10
C GLN A 55 -12.59 7.55 8.23
N ALA A 56 -11.55 7.75 9.04
CA ALA A 56 -11.24 6.88 10.17
C ALA A 56 -11.04 7.72 11.44
N ARG A 57 -12.15 8.22 11.99
CA ARG A 57 -12.15 9.16 13.14
C ARG A 57 -11.48 8.56 14.38
N ARG A 58 -11.54 7.24 14.58
CA ARG A 58 -10.92 6.54 15.71
C ARG A 58 -9.49 6.11 15.39
N ALA A 59 -8.56 6.44 16.27
CA ALA A 59 -7.15 6.06 16.13
C ALA A 59 -6.96 4.54 16.01
N VAL A 60 -7.75 3.76 16.76
CA VAL A 60 -7.72 2.28 16.75
C VAL A 60 -8.01 1.74 15.34
N THR A 61 -9.04 2.25 14.67
CA THR A 61 -9.39 1.84 13.30
C THR A 61 -8.28 2.18 12.31
N ARG A 62 -7.70 3.38 12.40
CA ARG A 62 -6.55 3.76 11.56
C ARG A 62 -5.35 2.84 11.79
N ASN A 63 -5.04 2.54 13.05
CA ASN A 63 -3.91 1.68 13.41
C ASN A 63 -4.13 0.24 12.94
N LEU A 64 -5.37 -0.26 13.05
CA LEU A 64 -5.77 -1.56 12.53
C LEU A 64 -5.58 -1.62 11.02
N ILE A 65 -6.14 -0.66 10.27
CA ILE A 65 -6.00 -0.60 8.81
C ILE A 65 -4.52 -0.50 8.43
N ARG A 66 -3.76 0.37 9.11
CA ARG A 66 -2.32 0.53 8.87
C ARG A 66 -1.56 -0.79 9.06
N ARG A 67 -1.85 -1.52 10.14
CA ARG A 67 -1.20 -2.80 10.44
C ARG A 67 -1.59 -3.87 9.42
N GLN A 68 -2.88 -3.99 9.08
CA GLN A 68 -3.34 -4.96 8.08
C GLN A 68 -2.74 -4.65 6.70
N ALA A 69 -2.73 -3.39 6.28
CA ALA A 69 -2.14 -2.99 5.01
C ALA A 69 -0.66 -3.39 4.91
N LYS A 70 0.13 -3.16 5.96
CA LYS A 70 1.54 -3.58 6.00
C LYS A 70 1.72 -5.10 5.92
N VAL A 71 0.92 -5.86 6.67
CA VAL A 71 0.98 -7.32 6.68
C VAL A 71 0.58 -7.90 5.31
N CYS A 72 -0.53 -7.42 4.74
CA CYS A 72 -0.98 -7.84 3.41
C CYS A 72 0.01 -7.42 2.32
N PHE A 73 0.61 -6.23 2.42
CA PHE A 73 1.62 -5.78 1.49
C PHE A 73 2.84 -6.70 1.52
N ALA A 74 3.40 -6.99 2.70
CA ALA A 74 4.56 -7.88 2.83
C ALA A 74 4.30 -9.27 2.21
N ALA A 75 3.08 -9.81 2.39
CA ALA A 75 2.69 -11.08 1.76
C ALA A 75 2.51 -10.97 0.24
N ALA A 76 2.04 -9.82 -0.27
CA ALA A 76 1.84 -9.58 -1.69
C ALA A 76 3.10 -9.10 -2.42
N THR A 77 4.15 -8.65 -1.71
CA THR A 77 5.41 -8.13 -2.29
C THR A 77 6.00 -9.08 -3.33
N ALA A 78 5.94 -10.39 -3.08
CA ALA A 78 6.47 -11.41 -4.00
C ALA A 78 5.74 -11.47 -5.35
N GLN A 79 4.48 -11.04 -5.40
CA GLN A 79 3.64 -11.07 -6.62
C GLN A 79 3.47 -9.68 -7.25
N LEU A 80 3.74 -8.62 -6.49
CA LEU A 80 3.59 -7.26 -6.95
C LEU A 80 4.83 -6.82 -7.74
N PRO A 81 4.67 -6.06 -8.83
CA PRO A 81 5.79 -5.39 -9.46
C PRO A 81 6.54 -4.49 -8.49
N PRO A 82 7.87 -4.41 -8.61
CA PRO A 82 8.67 -3.43 -7.87
C PRO A 82 8.17 -2.02 -8.21
N GLY A 83 8.20 -1.13 -7.23
CA GLY A 83 7.77 0.26 -7.34
C GLY A 83 7.26 0.87 -6.04
N ASP A 84 6.78 2.10 -6.17
CA ASP A 84 6.11 2.84 -5.11
C ASP A 84 4.60 2.61 -5.17
N TRP A 85 4.07 2.06 -4.09
CA TRP A 85 2.65 1.77 -3.91
C TRP A 85 2.05 2.79 -2.94
N VAL A 86 0.87 3.31 -3.24
CA VAL A 86 0.15 4.21 -2.33
C VAL A 86 -1.27 3.72 -2.12
N LEU A 87 -1.59 3.30 -0.90
CA LEU A 87 -2.93 2.90 -0.50
C LEU A 87 -3.63 4.09 0.17
N ARG A 88 -4.72 4.56 -0.43
CA ARG A 88 -5.53 5.67 0.08
C ARG A 88 -6.91 5.19 0.49
N LEU A 89 -7.32 5.53 1.71
CA LEU A 89 -8.69 5.35 2.19
C LEU A 89 -9.57 6.49 1.65
N ARG A 90 -10.62 6.13 0.89
CA ARG A 90 -11.61 7.08 0.33
C ARG A 90 -12.86 7.16 1.16
N THR A 91 -13.38 5.99 1.55
CA THR A 91 -14.66 5.85 2.24
C THR A 91 -14.39 5.35 3.66
N GLY A 92 -15.05 5.95 4.65
CA GLY A 92 -14.97 5.47 6.03
C GLY A 92 -15.87 4.26 6.25
N TYR A 93 -15.59 3.49 7.30
CA TYR A 93 -16.49 2.43 7.74
C TYR A 93 -17.60 3.02 8.60
N GLU A 94 -18.85 2.74 8.24
CA GLU A 94 -20.07 3.19 8.93
C GLU A 94 -20.13 2.70 10.38
N ARG A 95 -20.52 3.58 11.32
CA ARG A 95 -20.60 3.24 12.76
C ARG A 95 -21.73 2.27 13.07
N THR A 96 -22.80 2.32 12.28
CA THR A 96 -23.98 1.45 12.40
C THR A 96 -23.66 0.01 12.03
N SER A 97 -22.81 -0.21 11.04
CA SER A 97 -22.38 -1.55 10.63
C SER A 97 -21.29 -2.14 11.53
N PHE A 98 -20.49 -1.31 12.22
CA PHE A 98 -19.38 -1.77 13.07
C PHE A 98 -19.37 -1.05 14.43
N PRO A 99 -20.20 -1.48 15.40
CA PRO A 99 -20.30 -0.85 16.72
C PRO A 99 -18.97 -0.91 17.50
N SER A 100 -18.19 -1.99 17.32
CA SER A 100 -16.86 -2.15 17.91
C SER A 100 -15.76 -1.81 16.91
N ALA A 101 -15.04 -0.73 17.19
CA ALA A 101 -13.93 -0.20 16.37
C ALA A 101 -12.70 -1.13 16.26
N ALA A 102 -12.69 -2.22 17.06
CA ALA A 102 -11.70 -3.29 17.04
C ALA A 102 -12.35 -4.67 16.79
N SER A 103 -13.59 -4.71 16.30
CA SER A 103 -14.27 -5.98 15.99
C SER A 103 -13.44 -6.82 15.03
N GLN A 104 -13.41 -8.12 15.29
CA GLN A 104 -12.74 -9.08 14.42
C GLN A 104 -13.36 -9.05 13.01
N ALA A 105 -14.69 -8.88 12.92
CA ALA A 105 -15.39 -8.69 11.65
C ALA A 105 -14.84 -7.52 10.81
N LEU A 106 -14.59 -6.35 11.42
CA LEU A 106 -13.98 -5.22 10.71
C LEU A 106 -12.57 -5.56 10.22
N ARG A 107 -11.79 -6.28 11.04
CA ARG A 107 -10.44 -6.70 10.67
C ARG A 107 -10.45 -7.63 9.47
N ASP A 108 -11.36 -8.59 9.46
CA ASP A 108 -11.46 -9.60 8.41
C ASP A 108 -11.96 -8.99 7.10
N VAL A 109 -12.96 -8.10 7.16
CA VAL A 109 -13.44 -7.34 6.00
C VAL A 109 -12.34 -6.46 5.40
N VAL A 110 -11.65 -5.66 6.24
CA VAL A 110 -10.54 -4.81 5.80
C VAL A 110 -9.43 -5.65 5.17
N ARG A 111 -9.08 -6.78 5.79
CA ARG A 111 -8.04 -7.67 5.28
C ARG A 111 -8.42 -8.26 3.93
N ALA A 112 -9.63 -8.81 3.82
CA ALA A 112 -10.12 -9.40 2.58
C ALA A 112 -10.15 -8.37 1.44
N GLU A 113 -10.60 -7.15 1.72
CA GLU A 113 -10.66 -6.08 0.73
C GLU A 113 -9.25 -5.64 0.27
N ILE A 114 -8.29 -5.52 1.20
CA ILE A 114 -6.90 -5.18 0.87
C ILE A 114 -6.23 -6.32 0.06
N GLN A 115 -6.46 -7.57 0.44
CA GLN A 115 -5.93 -8.73 -0.29
C GLN A 115 -6.47 -8.80 -1.72
N ALA A 116 -7.79 -8.61 -1.89
CA ALA A 116 -8.40 -8.54 -3.21
C ALA A 116 -7.82 -7.39 -4.05
N LEU A 117 -7.65 -6.22 -3.44
CA LEU A 117 -7.07 -5.05 -4.10
C LEU A 117 -5.63 -5.28 -4.58
N PHE A 118 -4.80 -5.95 -3.77
CA PHE A 118 -3.43 -6.31 -4.17
C PHE A 118 -3.42 -7.43 -5.22
N GLY A 119 -4.32 -8.41 -5.14
CA GLY A 119 -4.47 -9.45 -6.15
C GLY A 119 -4.83 -8.88 -7.52
N ASP A 120 -5.79 -7.96 -7.58
CA ASP A 120 -6.17 -7.26 -8.81
C ASP A 120 -4.99 -6.44 -9.38
N ALA A 121 -4.23 -5.78 -8.51
CA ALA A 121 -3.08 -4.99 -8.91
C ALA A 121 -1.91 -5.83 -9.43
N ALA A 122 -1.67 -7.00 -8.84
CA ALA A 122 -0.68 -7.99 -9.29
C ALA A 122 -1.09 -8.59 -10.64
N ALA A 123 -2.37 -8.91 -10.81
CA ALA A 123 -2.92 -9.41 -12.08
C ALA A 123 -3.03 -8.33 -13.18
N GLY A 124 -2.76 -7.05 -12.87
CA GLY A 124 -2.91 -5.93 -13.81
C GLY A 124 -4.36 -5.65 -14.19
N ARG A 125 -5.35 -6.21 -13.48
CA ARG A 125 -6.77 -5.99 -13.73
C ARG A 125 -7.18 -4.62 -13.21
N LYS A 126 -7.48 -3.70 -14.12
CA LYS A 126 -8.15 -2.43 -13.81
C LYS A 126 -9.66 -2.71 -13.64
N ARG A 127 -10.21 -2.42 -12.46
CA ARG A 127 -11.66 -2.32 -12.21
C ARG A 127 -12.12 -0.86 -12.15
#